data_AF-A0A7K2Y5Y8-F1
#
_entry.id   AF-A0A7K2Y5Y8-F1
#
_cell.length_a   1.000
_cell.length_b   1.000
_cell.length_c   1.000
_cell.angle_alpha   90.00
_cell.angle_beta   90.00
_cell.angle_gamma   90.00
#
_symmetry.space_group_name_H-M   'P 1'
#
loop_
_entity.id
_entity.type
_entity.pdbx_description
1 polymer ?
#
loop_
_entity_poly.entity_id
_entity_poly.type
_entity_poly.pdbx_seq_one_letter_code
_entity_poly.pdbx_strand_id
1 'polypeptide(L)'
;MAERTVESRLRVELSLARRHAHTADAERAELEAELLRARAEAQTARAHAARARAATAARTTALHHLEDVWRRWFLDSQVATSPRAFIEGVGAEIKEVIEEAAEDGKPSPEDAAWGTVWLHSKWEYITRQMTTAERELAADAVARWSAALNAHDGEPTTDEPEGLRWWREAA
;
A
#
# COMPACT_ATOMS: atom_id res chain seq x y z
N MET A 1 26.56 59.09 -49.57
CA MET A 1 26.98 58.63 -48.21
C MET A 1 25.81 58.18 -47.34
N ALA A 2 24.65 58.85 -47.36
CA ALA A 2 23.50 58.51 -46.51
C ALA A 2 22.93 57.09 -46.72
N GLU A 3 22.87 56.58 -47.96
CA GLU A 3 22.35 55.22 -48.25
C GLU A 3 23.15 54.09 -47.58
N ARG A 4 24.48 54.19 -47.54
CA ARG A 4 25.33 53.18 -46.87
C ARG A 4 25.09 53.13 -45.35
N THR A 5 24.72 54.26 -44.75
CA THR A 5 24.42 54.34 -43.31
C THR A 5 23.06 53.72 -42.99
N VAL A 6 22.07 53.87 -43.87
CA VAL A 6 20.75 53.25 -43.75
C VAL A 6 20.83 51.73 -43.90
N GLU A 7 21.58 51.25 -44.91
CA GLU A 7 21.78 49.81 -45.14
C GLU A 7 22.50 49.12 -43.97
N SER A 8 23.53 49.78 -43.43
CA SER A 8 24.25 49.32 -42.23
C SER A 8 23.32 49.17 -41.03
N ARG A 9 22.46 50.16 -40.77
CA ARG A 9 21.53 50.14 -39.64
C ARG A 9 20.49 49.04 -39.78
N LEU A 10 19.93 48.86 -40.98
CA LEU A 10 18.95 47.80 -41.26
C LEU A 10 19.51 46.39 -41.05
N ARG A 11 20.79 46.14 -41.42
CA ARG A 11 21.43 44.84 -41.13
C ARG A 11 21.59 44.58 -39.64
N VAL A 12 21.94 45.60 -38.87
CA VAL A 12 22.08 45.47 -37.41
C VAL A 12 20.73 45.14 -36.78
N GLU A 13 19.68 45.89 -37.12
CA GLU A 13 18.33 45.63 -36.61
C GLU A 13 17.80 44.26 -37.01
N LEU A 14 18.02 43.81 -38.26
CA LEU A 14 17.69 42.46 -38.71
C LEU A 14 18.44 41.38 -37.90
N SER A 15 19.73 41.60 -37.64
CA SER A 15 20.54 40.66 -36.86
C SER A 15 20.06 40.55 -35.41
N LEU A 16 19.59 41.66 -34.84
CA LEU A 16 19.08 41.74 -33.48
C LEU A 16 17.71 41.05 -33.39
N ALA A 17 16.81 41.33 -34.33
CA ALA A 17 15.50 40.69 -34.43
C ALA A 17 15.62 39.16 -34.58
N ARG A 18 16.58 38.68 -35.39
CA ARG A 18 16.85 37.24 -35.52
C ARG A 18 17.31 36.61 -34.22
N ARG A 19 18.20 37.26 -33.47
CA ARG A 19 18.65 36.75 -32.16
C ARG A 19 17.48 36.68 -31.18
N HIS A 20 16.66 37.72 -31.11
CA HIS A 20 15.47 37.72 -30.25
C HIS A 20 14.49 36.61 -30.62
N ALA A 21 14.24 36.38 -31.91
CA ALA A 21 13.40 35.27 -32.37
C ALA A 21 13.96 33.92 -31.92
N HIS A 22 15.27 33.69 -32.11
CA HIS A 22 15.91 32.45 -31.66
C HIS A 22 15.86 32.26 -30.14
N THR A 23 16.03 33.33 -29.35
CA THR A 23 15.90 33.26 -27.89
C THR A 23 14.46 32.94 -27.47
N ALA A 24 13.48 33.59 -28.07
CA ALA A 24 12.06 33.33 -27.78
C ALA A 24 11.65 31.89 -28.15
N ASP A 25 12.15 31.37 -29.27
CA ASP A 25 11.91 29.99 -29.68
C ASP A 25 12.57 28.98 -28.71
N ALA A 26 13.76 29.29 -28.20
CA ALA A 26 14.43 28.47 -27.20
C ALA A 26 13.68 28.44 -25.86
N GLU A 27 13.27 29.61 -25.35
CA GLU A 27 12.47 29.72 -24.11
C GLU A 27 11.14 28.96 -24.23
N ARG A 28 10.50 29.05 -25.41
CA ARG A 28 9.26 28.31 -25.68
C ARG A 28 9.47 26.79 -25.68
N ALA A 29 10.57 26.32 -26.28
CA ALA A 29 10.91 24.89 -26.30
C ALA A 29 11.22 24.36 -24.89
N GLU A 30 11.89 25.15 -24.05
CA GLU A 30 12.17 24.80 -22.66
C GLU A 30 10.87 24.68 -21.84
N LEU A 31 9.97 25.65 -21.95
CA LEU A 31 8.67 25.62 -21.27
C LEU A 31 7.80 24.43 -21.72
N GLU A 32 7.81 24.09 -23.01
CA GLU A 32 7.11 22.89 -23.52
C GLU A 32 7.72 21.60 -22.95
N ALA A 33 9.04 21.52 -22.85
CA ALA A 33 9.72 20.36 -22.27
C ALA A 33 9.39 20.21 -20.77
N GLU A 34 9.37 21.30 -20.02
CA GLU A 34 8.96 21.31 -18.61
C GLU A 34 7.50 20.88 -18.43
N LEU A 35 6.59 21.39 -19.26
CA LEU A 35 5.18 20.99 -19.26
C LEU A 35 4.99 19.50 -19.55
N LEU A 36 5.76 18.95 -20.49
CA LEU A 36 5.72 17.52 -20.80
C LEU A 36 6.23 16.67 -19.64
N ARG A 37 7.32 17.08 -18.97
CA ARG A 37 7.82 16.40 -17.77
C ARG A 37 6.80 16.43 -16.64
N ALA A 38 6.24 17.60 -16.34
CA ALA A 38 5.21 17.76 -15.30
C ALA A 38 3.97 16.91 -15.58
N ARG A 39 3.55 16.81 -16.86
CA ARG A 39 2.43 15.92 -17.25
C ARG A 39 2.76 14.45 -17.07
N ALA A 40 3.97 14.02 -17.41
CA ALA A 40 4.42 12.64 -17.21
C ALA A 40 4.42 12.27 -15.71
N GLU A 41 4.97 13.14 -14.86
CA GLU A 41 4.96 12.98 -13.40
C GLU A 41 3.54 12.95 -12.82
N ALA A 42 2.65 13.83 -13.29
CA ALA A 42 1.26 13.81 -12.87
C ALA A 42 0.54 12.51 -13.30
N GLN A 43 0.88 11.97 -14.46
CA GLN A 43 0.29 10.72 -14.97
C GLN A 43 0.78 9.51 -14.15
N THR A 44 2.07 9.43 -13.83
CA THR A 44 2.59 8.37 -12.95
C THR A 44 1.98 8.47 -11.56
N ALA A 45 1.90 9.66 -10.97
CA ALA A 45 1.26 9.87 -9.66
C ALA A 45 -0.21 9.42 -9.66
N ARG A 46 -0.98 9.72 -10.71
CA ARG A 46 -2.36 9.25 -10.87
C ARG A 46 -2.45 7.72 -10.98
N ALA A 47 -1.52 7.09 -11.71
CA ALA A 47 -1.48 5.63 -11.82
C ALA A 47 -1.18 4.97 -10.47
N HIS A 48 -0.24 5.52 -9.70
CA HIS A 48 0.05 5.06 -8.34
C HIS A 48 -1.17 5.23 -7.41
N ALA A 49 -1.82 6.38 -7.43
CA ALA A 49 -3.03 6.63 -6.64
C ALA A 49 -4.18 5.68 -7.02
N ALA A 50 -4.35 5.37 -8.32
CA ALA A 50 -5.37 4.42 -8.77
C ALA A 50 -5.07 2.99 -8.29
N ARG A 51 -3.81 2.55 -8.36
CA ARG A 51 -3.38 1.24 -7.83
C ARG A 51 -3.57 1.15 -6.33
N ALA A 52 -3.22 2.19 -5.57
CA ALA A 52 -3.44 2.24 -4.13
C ALA A 52 -4.93 2.07 -3.79
N ARG A 53 -5.83 2.80 -4.47
CA ARG A 53 -7.28 2.66 -4.26
C ARG A 53 -7.81 1.27 -4.61
N ALA A 54 -7.32 0.67 -5.70
CA ALA A 54 -7.72 -0.69 -6.09
C ALA A 54 -7.28 -1.72 -5.02
N ALA A 55 -6.06 -1.57 -4.49
CA ALA A 55 -5.57 -2.41 -3.40
C ALA A 55 -6.41 -2.24 -2.11
N THR A 56 -6.79 -1.02 -1.75
CA THR A 56 -7.68 -0.77 -0.60
C THR A 56 -9.05 -1.42 -0.80
N ALA A 57 -9.62 -1.33 -2.01
CA ALA A 57 -10.90 -1.94 -2.33
C ALA A 57 -10.85 -3.47 -2.27
N ALA A 58 -9.84 -4.09 -2.88
CA ALA A 58 -9.63 -5.55 -2.83
C ALA A 58 -9.45 -6.03 -1.37
N ARG A 59 -8.67 -5.30 -0.56
CA ARG A 59 -8.48 -5.60 0.86
C ARG A 59 -9.77 -5.46 1.67
N THR A 60 -10.57 -4.43 1.43
CA THR A 60 -11.86 -4.25 2.12
C THR A 60 -12.80 -5.41 1.82
N THR A 61 -12.84 -5.84 0.56
CA THR A 61 -13.58 -7.04 0.14
C THR A 61 -13.06 -8.30 0.83
N ALA A 62 -11.74 -8.49 0.90
CA ALA A 62 -11.13 -9.64 1.57
C ALA A 62 -11.44 -9.65 3.08
N LEU A 63 -11.39 -8.50 3.75
CA LEU A 63 -11.73 -8.36 5.18
C LEU A 63 -13.21 -8.64 5.44
N HIS A 64 -14.12 -8.16 4.59
CA HIS A 64 -15.54 -8.51 4.71
C HIS A 64 -15.77 -9.99 4.46
N HIS A 65 -15.08 -10.58 3.48
CA HIS A 65 -15.17 -12.01 3.22
C HIS A 65 -14.66 -12.84 4.40
N LEU A 66 -13.56 -12.43 5.01
CA LEU A 66 -13.01 -12.99 6.24
C LEU A 66 -13.99 -12.90 7.41
N GLU A 67 -14.62 -11.74 7.60
CA GLU A 67 -15.64 -11.54 8.62
C GLU A 67 -16.85 -12.44 8.39
N ASP A 68 -17.30 -12.60 7.14
CA ASP A 68 -18.41 -13.48 6.76
C ASP A 68 -18.08 -14.97 7.00
N VAL A 69 -16.89 -15.41 6.60
CA VAL A 69 -16.41 -16.78 6.83
C VAL A 69 -16.27 -17.04 8.34
N TRP A 70 -15.71 -16.10 9.09
CA TRP A 70 -15.59 -16.20 10.54
C TRP A 70 -16.97 -16.21 11.22
N ARG A 71 -17.88 -15.33 10.82
CA ARG A 71 -19.24 -15.27 11.37
C ARG A 71 -20.00 -16.55 11.09
N ARG A 72 -19.89 -17.08 9.86
CA ARG A 72 -20.49 -18.35 9.48
C ARG A 72 -19.91 -19.50 10.28
N TRP A 73 -18.59 -19.58 10.41
CA TRP A 73 -17.94 -20.57 11.26
C TRP A 73 -18.39 -20.43 12.71
N PHE A 74 -18.39 -19.24 13.29
CA PHE A 74 -18.77 -19.02 14.69
C PHE A 74 -20.23 -19.40 14.96
N LEU A 75 -21.13 -19.12 14.01
CA LEU A 75 -22.54 -19.48 14.09
C LEU A 75 -22.79 -20.98 13.87
N ASP A 76 -22.06 -21.62 12.94
CA ASP A 76 -22.15 -23.06 12.67
C ASP A 76 -21.40 -23.90 13.73
N SER A 77 -20.35 -23.36 14.35
CA SER A 77 -19.42 -24.09 15.24
C SER A 77 -19.85 -24.11 16.70
N GLN A 78 -21.14 -24.33 16.96
CA GLN A 78 -21.54 -24.89 18.27
C GLN A 78 -20.93 -26.30 18.54
N VAL A 79 -20.02 -26.80 17.69
CA VAL A 79 -19.41 -28.12 17.74
C VAL A 79 -17.87 -28.04 17.64
N ALA A 80 -17.20 -28.22 18.80
CA ALA A 80 -15.94 -28.95 19.03
C ALA A 80 -14.76 -28.85 18.01
N THR A 81 -14.60 -27.78 17.25
CA THR A 81 -13.50 -27.65 16.26
C THR A 81 -12.38 -26.78 16.83
N SER A 82 -11.13 -27.26 16.74
CA SER A 82 -9.98 -26.53 17.31
C SER A 82 -9.71 -25.24 16.51
N PRO A 83 -9.21 -24.16 17.15
CA PRO A 83 -8.82 -22.92 16.45
C PRO A 83 -7.85 -23.15 15.29
N ARG A 84 -7.01 -24.18 15.38
CA ARG A 84 -6.08 -24.57 14.33
C ARG A 84 -6.79 -25.08 13.07
N ALA A 85 -7.81 -25.93 13.23
CA ALA A 85 -8.59 -26.42 12.09
C ALA A 85 -9.41 -25.30 11.43
N PHE A 86 -9.84 -24.29 12.19
CA PHE A 86 -10.42 -23.05 11.63
C PHE A 86 -9.40 -22.32 10.75
N ILE A 87 -8.20 -22.09 11.25
CA ILE A 87 -7.17 -21.32 10.52
C ILE A 87 -6.67 -22.06 9.28
N GLU A 88 -6.55 -23.38 9.34
CA GLU A 88 -6.18 -24.20 8.18
C GLU A 88 -7.27 -24.16 7.10
N GLY A 89 -8.56 -24.19 7.47
CA GLY A 89 -9.68 -24.09 6.53
C GLY A 89 -9.84 -22.70 5.93
N VAL A 90 -9.81 -21.67 6.79
CA VAL A 90 -9.93 -20.27 6.38
C VAL A 90 -8.71 -19.82 5.59
N GLY A 91 -7.51 -20.22 5.99
CA GLY A 91 -6.27 -19.99 5.24
C GLY A 91 -6.34 -20.52 3.81
N ALA A 92 -7.02 -21.66 3.57
CA ALA A 92 -7.20 -22.21 2.23
C ALA A 92 -8.20 -21.40 1.37
N GLU A 93 -9.31 -20.92 1.94
CA GLU A 93 -10.30 -20.10 1.21
C GLU A 93 -9.78 -18.68 0.92
N ILE A 94 -9.02 -18.09 1.85
CA ILE A 94 -8.42 -16.76 1.67
C ILE A 94 -7.26 -16.79 0.67
N LYS A 95 -6.56 -17.93 0.57
CA LYS A 95 -5.37 -18.07 -0.28
C LYS A 95 -5.62 -17.61 -1.71
N GLU A 96 -6.77 -17.97 -2.30
CA GLU A 96 -7.13 -17.53 -3.66
C GLU A 96 -7.36 -16.01 -3.78
N VAL A 97 -7.83 -15.36 -2.71
CA VAL A 97 -8.13 -13.91 -2.69
C VAL A 97 -6.87 -13.08 -2.40
N ILE A 98 -5.90 -13.61 -1.65
CA ILE A 98 -4.69 -12.89 -1.22
C ILE A 98 -3.46 -13.24 -2.06
N GLU A 99 -3.41 -14.37 -2.77
CA GLU A 99 -2.31 -14.67 -3.71
C GLU A 99 -2.19 -13.64 -4.84
N GLU A 100 -3.25 -12.87 -5.14
CA GLU A 100 -3.19 -11.73 -6.05
C GLU A 100 -2.46 -10.49 -5.45
N ALA A 101 -2.27 -10.47 -4.12
CA ALA A 101 -1.64 -9.36 -3.39
C ALA A 101 -0.22 -9.66 -2.85
N ALA A 102 0.20 -10.94 -2.81
CA ALA A 102 1.46 -11.40 -2.24
C ALA A 102 2.66 -11.13 -3.16
N GLU A 103 3.26 -9.94 -3.02
CA GLU A 103 4.64 -9.67 -3.46
C GLU A 103 5.59 -9.81 -2.26
N ASP A 104 6.87 -10.10 -2.52
CA ASP A 104 7.93 -10.29 -1.52
C ASP A 104 7.89 -9.22 -0.41
N GLY A 105 7.77 -9.66 0.84
CA GLY A 105 7.76 -8.80 2.03
C GLY A 105 6.37 -8.41 2.55
N LYS A 106 5.28 -8.83 1.90
CA LYS A 106 3.91 -8.64 2.41
C LYS A 106 3.48 -9.82 3.31
N PRO A 107 2.66 -9.57 4.34
CA PRO A 107 2.17 -10.61 5.24
C PRO A 107 1.37 -11.67 4.48
N SER A 108 1.50 -12.91 4.93
CA SER A 108 0.84 -14.06 4.30
C SER A 108 -0.67 -14.05 4.53
N PRO A 109 -1.47 -14.82 3.76
CA PRO A 109 -2.89 -15.03 4.04
C PRO A 109 -3.15 -15.54 5.47
N GLU A 110 -2.23 -16.38 5.98
CA GLU A 110 -2.27 -16.89 7.34
C GLU A 110 -2.06 -15.78 8.38
N ASP A 111 -1.16 -14.83 8.11
CA ASP A 111 -0.96 -13.66 8.97
C ASP A 111 -2.22 -12.79 9.06
N ALA A 112 -2.91 -12.59 7.93
CA ALA A 112 -4.18 -11.85 7.89
C ALA A 112 -5.31 -12.57 8.65
N ALA A 113 -5.37 -13.90 8.56
CA ALA A 113 -6.32 -14.72 9.32
C ALA A 113 -6.08 -14.59 10.83
N TRP A 114 -4.82 -14.70 11.27
CA TRP A 114 -4.44 -14.48 12.67
C TRP A 114 -4.75 -13.08 13.15
N GLY A 115 -4.46 -12.05 12.34
CA GLY A 115 -4.82 -10.67 12.62
C GLY A 115 -6.32 -10.47 12.83
N THR A 116 -7.16 -11.14 12.03
CA THR A 116 -8.62 -11.12 12.18
C THR A 116 -9.07 -11.80 13.47
N VAL A 117 -8.49 -12.96 13.80
CA VAL A 117 -8.75 -13.66 15.07
C VAL A 117 -8.42 -12.77 16.26
N TRP A 118 -7.29 -12.06 16.23
CA TRP A 118 -6.89 -11.15 17.30
C TRP A 118 -7.85 -9.97 17.47
N LEU A 119 -8.25 -9.31 16.37
CA LEU A 119 -9.15 -8.14 16.42
C LEU A 119 -10.57 -8.48 16.86
N HIS A 120 -11.10 -9.63 16.45
CA HIS A 120 -12.53 -9.93 16.58
C HIS A 120 -12.86 -10.98 17.64
N SER A 121 -11.86 -11.56 18.31
CA SER A 121 -12.08 -12.60 19.32
C SER A 121 -11.51 -12.25 20.69
N LYS A 122 -11.92 -13.02 21.70
CA LYS A 122 -11.23 -13.01 23.00
C LYS A 122 -9.88 -13.70 22.86
N TRP A 123 -8.85 -12.94 22.45
CA TRP A 123 -7.50 -13.44 22.15
C TRP A 123 -6.93 -14.36 23.24
N GLU A 124 -7.02 -13.94 24.50
CA GLU A 124 -6.60 -14.74 25.66
C GLU A 124 -7.32 -16.09 25.72
N TYR A 125 -8.64 -16.08 25.53
CA TYR A 125 -9.45 -17.30 25.57
C TYR A 125 -9.09 -18.30 24.46
N ILE A 126 -8.83 -17.79 23.25
CA ILE A 126 -8.45 -18.64 22.10
C ILE A 126 -7.06 -19.23 22.33
N THR A 127 -6.11 -18.40 22.77
CA THR A 127 -4.70 -18.78 22.88
C THR A 127 -4.39 -19.57 24.15
N ARG A 128 -5.24 -19.55 25.20
CA ARG A 128 -4.97 -20.26 26.47
C ARG A 128 -4.77 -21.76 26.34
N GLN A 129 -5.38 -22.39 25.32
CA GLN A 129 -5.28 -23.84 25.08
C GLN A 129 -4.10 -24.21 24.18
N MET A 130 -3.42 -23.21 23.61
CA MET A 130 -2.24 -23.41 22.77
C MET A 130 -0.98 -23.56 23.63
N THR A 131 0.02 -24.26 23.11
CA THR A 131 1.36 -24.29 23.69
C THR A 131 2.04 -22.92 23.55
N THR A 132 3.05 -22.62 24.38
CA THR A 132 3.78 -21.34 24.30
C THR A 132 4.34 -21.08 22.91
N ALA A 133 4.92 -22.10 22.26
CA ALA A 133 5.46 -21.97 20.90
C ALA A 133 4.39 -21.60 19.86
N GLU A 134 3.21 -22.22 19.95
CA GLU A 134 2.09 -21.91 19.06
C GLU A 134 1.51 -20.51 19.32
N ARG A 135 1.48 -20.06 20.60
CA ARG A 135 1.09 -18.69 20.94
C ARG A 135 2.04 -17.66 20.36
N GLU A 136 3.35 -17.91 20.43
CA GLU A 136 4.37 -17.04 19.85
C GLU A 136 4.24 -16.96 18.34
N LEU A 137 4.03 -18.09 17.67
CA LEU A 137 3.82 -18.12 16.21
C LEU A 137 2.59 -17.31 15.80
N ALA A 138 1.48 -17.47 16.53
CA ALA A 138 0.26 -16.72 16.28
C ALA A 138 0.44 -15.21 16.54
N ALA A 139 1.12 -14.83 17.62
CA ALA A 139 1.46 -13.43 17.89
C ALA A 139 2.38 -12.83 16.83
N ASP A 140 3.41 -13.56 16.38
CA ASP A 140 4.30 -13.10 15.31
C ASP A 140 3.53 -12.87 14.00
N ALA A 141 2.54 -13.71 13.71
CA ALA A 141 1.66 -13.56 12.55
C ALA A 141 0.81 -12.28 12.64
N VAL A 142 0.19 -12.04 13.79
CA VAL A 142 -0.56 -10.79 14.07
C VAL A 142 0.35 -9.56 13.99
N ALA A 143 1.57 -9.64 14.53
CA ALA A 143 2.53 -8.54 14.51
C ALA A 143 2.98 -8.20 13.09
N ARG A 144 3.29 -9.21 12.26
CA ARG A 144 3.60 -9.02 10.83
C ARG A 144 2.43 -8.38 10.08
N TRP A 145 1.21 -8.85 10.31
CA TRP A 145 0.02 -8.27 9.71
C TRP A 145 -0.18 -6.81 10.14
N SER A 146 -0.10 -6.53 11.44
CA SER A 146 -0.30 -5.19 12.02
C SER A 146 0.76 -4.20 11.53
N ALA A 147 2.04 -4.61 11.49
CA ALA A 147 3.12 -3.80 10.94
C ALA A 147 2.87 -3.44 9.46
N ALA A 148 2.34 -4.38 8.67
CA ALA A 148 1.97 -4.11 7.29
C ALA A 148 0.79 -3.13 7.17
N LEU A 149 -0.16 -3.15 8.12
CA LEU A 149 -1.24 -2.16 8.17
C LEU A 149 -0.70 -0.76 8.47
N ASN A 150 0.14 -0.63 9.49
CA ASN A 150 0.72 0.65 9.89
C ASN A 150 1.58 1.25 8.78
N ALA A 151 2.42 0.43 8.12
CA ALA A 151 3.24 0.86 6.99
C ALA A 151 2.40 1.36 5.80
N HIS A 152 1.23 0.75 5.56
CA HIS A 152 0.31 1.18 4.52
C HIS A 152 -0.36 2.53 4.84
N ASP A 153 -0.74 2.73 6.11
CA ASP A 153 -1.44 3.94 6.56
C ASP A 153 -0.48 5.12 6.79
N GLY A 154 0.81 4.92 6.54
CA GLY A 154 1.85 5.93 6.72
C GLY A 154 2.14 6.24 8.18
N GLU A 155 1.68 5.39 9.08
CA GLU A 155 1.96 5.49 10.51
C GLU A 155 3.34 4.89 10.80
N PRO A 156 4.13 5.51 11.70
CA PRO A 156 5.36 4.87 12.16
C PRO A 156 5.00 3.50 12.72
N THR A 157 5.75 2.45 12.32
CA THR A 157 5.58 1.11 12.86
C THR A 157 5.73 1.17 14.37
N THR A 158 4.60 1.21 15.05
CA THR A 158 4.50 1.19 16.50
C THR A 158 4.91 -0.16 17.04
N ASP A 159 5.23 -0.14 18.33
CA ASP A 159 5.47 -1.33 19.14
C ASP A 159 4.38 -2.38 18.94
N GLU A 160 4.72 -3.62 19.26
CA GLU A 160 3.80 -4.75 19.24
C GLU A 160 2.43 -4.39 19.86
N PRO A 161 1.30 -4.80 19.25
CA PRO A 161 -0.01 -4.51 19.79
C PRO A 161 -0.17 -4.93 21.25
N GLU A 162 -0.73 -4.03 22.08
CA GLU A 162 -0.91 -4.27 23.52
C GLU A 162 -1.75 -5.53 23.78
N GLY A 163 -1.34 -6.34 24.77
CA GLY A 163 -2.02 -7.58 25.15
C GLY A 163 -1.83 -8.75 24.17
N LEU A 164 -1.08 -8.58 23.08
CA LEU A 164 -0.82 -9.65 22.12
C LEU A 164 -0.09 -10.84 22.77
N ARG A 165 0.81 -10.56 23.73
CA ARG A 165 1.60 -11.56 24.47
C ARG A 165 1.25 -11.60 25.96
N TRP A 166 -0.04 -11.59 26.30
CA TRP A 166 -0.54 -11.62 27.69
C TRP A 166 0.08 -12.72 28.58
N TRP A 167 0.50 -13.86 28.00
CA TRP A 167 1.14 -14.95 28.75
C TRP A 167 2.54 -14.61 29.27
N ARG A 168 3.18 -13.57 28.73
CA ARG A 168 4.48 -13.08 29.21
C ARG A 168 4.35 -12.16 30.42
N GLU A 169 3.18 -11.55 30.61
CA GLU A 169 2.89 -10.68 31.76
C GLU A 169 2.48 -11.46 33.01
N ALA A 170 2.08 -12.73 32.83
CA ALA A 170 1.68 -13.65 33.89
C ALA A 170 2.82 -14.55 34.43
N ALA A 171 4.05 -14.39 33.92
CA ALA A 171 5.25 -15.15 34.28
C ALA A 171 6.16 -14.37 35.24
#